data_AF-A0A1M8ABM4-F1
#
_entry.id   AF-A0A1M8ABM4-F1
#
_cell.length_a   1.000
_cell.length_b   1.000
_cell.length_c   1.000
_cell.angle_alpha   90.00
_cell.angle_beta   90.00
_cell.angle_gamma   90.00
#
_symmetry.space_group_name_H-M   'P 1'
#
loop_
_entity.id
_entity.type
_entity.pdbx_description
1 polymer ?
#
loop_
_entity_poly.entity_id
_entity_poly.type
_entity_poly.pdbx_seq_one_letter_code
_entity_poly.pdbx_strand_id
1 'polypeptide(L)'
;MVQGLVDYTDSEDETEAPLPKLPPLSMGDEGYKNEWLSFVYVPVPYSLSGLPSLLEKVVAHSHDLMLAYDHMDHEPSLHVSLTRPIILRKHEERSFAEEVLQAVKSLSLPRFSLAFSRFICLPSDSSERVFLCMELSAGWHELYALVQELNPRFQRLFGARGYYDKAQFHASVAFMDDVSVPRQQLIRHGHTLAEALNDALGQELCRVGPLHVSVLAARVGQHVHNIYLAG
;
A
#
# COMPACT_ATOMS: atom_id res chain seq x y z
N MET A 1 39.30 -6.10 34.11
CA MET A 1 38.81 -7.50 34.19
C MET A 1 37.40 -7.45 34.77
N VAL A 2 36.38 -7.67 33.92
CA VAL A 2 35.40 -8.79 33.98
C VAL A 2 34.40 -8.60 35.14
N GLN A 3 33.25 -7.98 34.86
CA GLN A 3 31.91 -8.60 34.60
C GLN A 3 31.22 -9.17 35.85
N GLY A 4 29.97 -8.74 36.04
CA GLY A 4 29.01 -9.30 36.99
C GLY A 4 27.60 -8.85 36.62
N LEU A 5 26.96 -9.62 35.74
CA LEU A 5 25.53 -9.83 35.51
C LEU A 5 24.56 -8.97 36.35
N VAL A 6 23.68 -8.21 35.68
CA VAL A 6 22.41 -7.74 36.27
C VAL A 6 21.29 -8.54 35.61
N ASP A 7 20.55 -9.25 36.47
CA ASP A 7 19.39 -10.07 36.15
C ASP A 7 18.29 -9.28 35.43
N TYR A 8 17.79 -9.86 34.34
CA TYR A 8 16.49 -9.52 33.77
C TYR A 8 15.42 -10.26 34.57
N THR A 9 14.72 -9.55 35.46
CA THR A 9 13.43 -10.03 35.97
C THR A 9 12.32 -9.59 35.04
N ASP A 10 11.71 -10.59 34.40
CA ASP A 10 10.40 -10.54 33.75
C ASP A 10 9.37 -9.82 34.62
N SER A 11 8.73 -8.81 34.04
CA SER A 11 7.43 -8.34 34.48
C SER A 11 6.47 -8.47 33.30
N GLU A 12 5.98 -9.69 33.12
CA GLU A 12 4.75 -9.99 32.40
C GLU A 12 3.57 -9.53 33.27
N ASP A 13 2.86 -8.47 32.85
CA ASP A 13 1.38 -8.38 32.89
C ASP A 13 0.93 -6.96 32.49
N GLU A 14 0.61 -6.79 31.21
CA GLU A 14 -0.64 -6.12 30.80
C GLU A 14 -1.13 -6.83 29.54
N THR A 15 -2.12 -7.70 29.74
CA THR A 15 -2.84 -8.43 28.71
C THR A 15 -3.61 -7.47 27.79
N GLU A 16 -2.97 -6.92 26.76
CA GLU A 16 -3.68 -6.56 25.54
C GLU A 16 -4.06 -7.85 24.82
N ALA A 17 -5.33 -8.22 24.89
CA ALA A 17 -5.86 -9.29 24.06
C ALA A 17 -5.49 -9.02 22.59
N PRO A 18 -4.98 -10.01 21.84
CA PRO A 18 -4.72 -9.83 20.41
C PRO A 18 -6.01 -9.36 19.75
N LEU A 19 -5.99 -8.16 19.16
CA LEU A 19 -7.12 -7.66 18.38
C LEU A 19 -7.53 -8.75 17.37
N PRO A 20 -8.83 -8.99 17.17
CA PRO A 20 -9.29 -10.03 16.27
C PRO A 20 -8.64 -9.80 14.91
N LYS A 21 -7.89 -10.82 14.45
CA LYS A 21 -7.41 -10.87 13.07
C LYS A 21 -8.64 -10.72 12.19
N LEU A 22 -8.61 -9.74 11.29
CA LEU A 22 -9.67 -9.62 10.29
C LEU A 22 -9.78 -10.98 9.60
N PRO A 23 -10.99 -11.55 9.45
CA PRO A 23 -11.13 -12.84 8.80
C PRO A 23 -10.52 -12.75 7.40
N PRO A 24 -9.84 -13.80 6.91
CA PRO A 24 -9.40 -13.85 5.53
C PRO A 24 -10.64 -13.61 4.65
N LEU A 25 -10.51 -12.70 3.68
CA LEU A 25 -11.59 -12.37 2.74
C LEU A 25 -11.90 -13.60 1.88
N SER A 26 -12.73 -14.51 2.40
CA SER A 26 -13.40 -15.51 1.58
C SER A 26 -14.45 -14.78 0.76
N MET A 27 -14.19 -14.63 -0.54
CA MET A 27 -15.18 -14.25 -1.54
C MET A 27 -16.19 -15.41 -1.69
N GLY A 28 -17.04 -15.58 -0.67
CA GLY A 28 -18.20 -16.46 -0.71
C GLY A 28 -19.40 -15.71 -1.26
N ASP A 29 -20.23 -16.42 -2.01
CA ASP A 29 -21.39 -15.95 -2.81
C ASP A 29 -22.53 -15.27 -2.02
N GLU A 30 -22.34 -15.00 -0.72
CA GLU A 30 -23.23 -14.19 0.11
C GLU A 30 -22.44 -13.06 0.78
N GLY A 31 -21.90 -12.14 -0.04
CA GLY A 31 -21.29 -10.91 0.45
C GLY A 31 -22.28 -10.12 1.32
N TYR A 32 -21.81 -9.62 2.46
CA TYR A 32 -22.53 -8.69 3.33
C TYR A 32 -23.17 -7.59 2.47
N LYS A 33 -24.49 -7.71 2.21
CA LYS A 33 -25.23 -6.80 1.34
C LYS A 33 -25.05 -5.38 1.89
N ASN A 34 -24.23 -4.57 1.22
CA ASN A 34 -23.92 -3.16 1.47
C ASN A 34 -22.65 -2.84 2.26
N GLU A 35 -21.68 -3.75 2.40
CA GLU A 35 -20.32 -3.41 2.90
C GLU A 35 -19.28 -3.51 1.79
N TRP A 36 -18.44 -2.48 1.66
CA TRP A 36 -17.52 -2.30 0.54
C TRP A 36 -16.12 -1.97 1.03
N LEU A 37 -15.13 -2.73 0.54
CA LEU A 37 -13.73 -2.42 0.72
C LEU A 37 -13.41 -1.10 0.03
N SER A 38 -12.83 -0.18 0.79
CA SER A 38 -12.62 1.20 0.37
C SER A 38 -11.24 1.69 0.79
N PHE A 39 -10.61 2.51 -0.04
CA PHE A 39 -9.29 3.07 0.24
C PHE A 39 -8.98 4.26 -0.66
N VAL A 40 -8.05 5.10 -0.21
CA VAL A 40 -7.55 6.25 -0.98
C VAL A 40 -6.15 5.94 -1.49
N TYR A 41 -5.86 6.33 -2.73
CA TYR A 41 -4.58 6.07 -3.36
C TYR A 41 -4.22 7.10 -4.43
N VAL A 42 -2.92 7.14 -4.77
CA VAL A 42 -2.44 7.77 -6.00
C VAL A 42 -2.38 6.69 -7.09
N PRO A 43 -3.09 6.86 -8.23
CA PRO A 43 -2.97 5.93 -9.35
C PRO A 43 -1.59 6.04 -10.01
N VAL A 44 -0.97 4.90 -10.29
CA VAL A 44 0.28 4.75 -11.05
C VAL A 44 -0.07 4.09 -12.38
N PRO A 45 -0.15 4.87 -13.48
CA PRO A 45 -0.56 4.32 -14.78
C PRO A 45 0.52 3.38 -15.31
N TYR A 46 0.11 2.26 -15.93
CA TYR A 46 1.04 1.36 -16.61
C TYR A 46 1.83 2.07 -17.72
N SER A 47 1.24 3.09 -18.34
CA SER A 47 1.88 3.93 -19.37
C SER A 47 2.97 4.86 -18.83
N LEU A 48 3.27 4.86 -17.52
CA LEU A 48 4.38 5.62 -16.96
C LEU A 48 5.69 5.22 -17.65
N SER A 49 6.46 6.22 -18.10
CA SER A 49 7.70 5.99 -18.86
C SER A 49 8.64 5.04 -18.13
N GLY A 50 9.12 4.01 -18.86
CA GLY A 50 10.03 2.98 -18.35
C GLY A 50 9.36 1.85 -17.56
N LEU A 51 8.13 2.05 -17.06
CA LEU A 51 7.47 1.09 -16.18
C LEU A 51 7.13 -0.24 -16.86
N PRO A 52 6.53 -0.29 -18.08
CA PRO A 52 6.23 -1.57 -18.73
C PRO A 52 7.46 -2.47 -18.90
N SER A 53 8.54 -1.90 -19.45
CA SER A 53 9.78 -2.64 -19.70
C SER A 53 10.45 -3.10 -18.41
N LEU A 54 10.39 -2.29 -17.35
CA LEU A 54 10.91 -2.69 -16.04
C LEU A 54 10.14 -3.89 -15.49
N LEU A 55 8.81 -3.89 -15.62
CA LEU A 55 7.97 -4.95 -15.04
C LEU A 55 8.07 -6.27 -15.79
N GLU A 56 8.22 -6.22 -17.12
CA GLU A 56 8.60 -7.40 -17.91
C GLU A 56 9.90 -8.04 -17.38
N LYS A 57 10.92 -7.21 -17.08
CA LYS A 57 12.18 -7.69 -16.52
C LYS A 57 12.02 -8.22 -15.10
N VAL A 58 11.22 -7.58 -14.26
CA VAL A 58 10.96 -8.04 -12.87
C VAL A 58 10.37 -9.45 -12.87
N VAL A 59 9.36 -9.73 -13.71
CA VAL A 59 8.77 -11.08 -13.81
C VAL A 59 9.75 -12.09 -14.38
N ALA A 60 10.59 -11.68 -15.33
CA ALA A 60 11.62 -12.55 -15.88
C ALA A 60 12.70 -12.95 -14.84
N HIS A 61 12.85 -12.22 -13.73
CA HIS A 61 13.82 -12.55 -12.68
C HIS A 61 13.35 -13.68 -11.75
N SER A 62 12.05 -13.93 -11.62
CA SER A 62 11.55 -15.03 -10.80
C SER A 62 10.19 -15.54 -11.28
N HIS A 63 10.13 -16.86 -11.48
CA HIS A 63 8.90 -17.59 -11.77
C HIS A 63 7.87 -17.59 -10.64
N ASP A 64 8.29 -17.28 -9.40
CA ASP A 64 7.42 -17.26 -8.22
C ASP A 64 6.60 -15.96 -8.12
N LEU A 65 6.94 -14.96 -8.94
CA LEU A 65 6.25 -13.67 -8.95
C LEU A 65 4.99 -13.73 -9.79
N MET A 66 3.86 -13.47 -9.15
CA MET A 66 2.64 -13.08 -9.83
C MET A 66 2.53 -11.56 -9.84
N LEU A 67 2.35 -10.96 -11.01
CA LEU A 67 2.15 -9.52 -11.10
C LEU A 67 0.93 -9.09 -10.29
N ALA A 68 1.06 -7.98 -9.56
CA ALA A 68 0.00 -7.39 -8.75
C ALA A 68 -0.99 -6.59 -9.63
N TYR A 69 -1.34 -7.15 -10.78
CA TYR A 69 -2.31 -6.60 -11.70
C TYR A 69 -3.67 -7.23 -11.47
N ASP A 70 -4.66 -6.37 -11.27
CA ASP A 70 -6.05 -6.78 -11.14
C ASP A 70 -6.56 -7.20 -12.53
N HIS A 71 -6.73 -8.50 -12.74
CA HIS A 71 -7.27 -9.05 -14.00
C HIS A 71 -8.79 -8.83 -14.15
N MET A 72 -9.47 -8.29 -13.13
CA MET A 72 -10.93 -8.22 -13.07
C MET A 72 -11.53 -6.90 -13.58
N ASP A 73 -10.75 -5.83 -13.70
CA ASP A 73 -11.21 -4.53 -14.21
C ASP A 73 -10.24 -4.06 -15.31
N HIS A 74 -10.76 -3.62 -16.46
CA HIS A 74 -10.00 -3.32 -17.69
C HIS A 74 -8.94 -2.20 -17.62
N GLU A 75 -8.50 -1.78 -16.43
CA GLU A 75 -7.21 -1.09 -16.27
C GLU A 75 -6.48 -1.60 -15.02
N PRO A 76 -5.37 -2.34 -15.20
CA PRO A 76 -4.55 -2.80 -14.09
C PRO A 76 -3.73 -1.62 -13.56
N SER A 77 -4.29 -0.84 -12.62
CA SER A 77 -3.58 0.31 -12.05
C SER A 77 -2.79 -0.08 -10.81
N LEU A 78 -1.47 -0.05 -10.95
CA LEU A 78 -0.58 0.06 -9.80
C LEU A 78 -0.98 1.31 -9.02
N HIS A 79 -0.77 1.31 -7.70
CA HIS A 79 -1.16 2.45 -6.89
C HIS A 79 -0.27 2.61 -5.67
N VAL A 80 -0.24 3.84 -5.14
CA VAL A 80 0.38 4.17 -3.86
C VAL A 80 -0.72 4.43 -2.85
N SER A 81 -0.90 3.55 -1.87
CA SER A 81 -1.96 3.65 -0.89
C SER A 81 -1.73 4.78 0.11
N LEU A 82 -2.77 5.58 0.36
CA LEU A 82 -2.79 6.67 1.36
C LEU A 82 -3.64 6.30 2.58
N THR A 83 -4.34 5.17 2.54
CA THR A 83 -5.04 4.60 3.69
C THR A 83 -4.80 3.11 3.78
N ARG A 84 -5.00 2.54 4.97
CA ARG A 84 -5.31 1.11 5.09
C ARG A 84 -6.71 0.85 4.49
N PRO A 85 -7.06 -0.39 4.16
CA PRO A 85 -8.41 -0.71 3.73
C PRO A 85 -9.44 -0.41 4.83
N ILE A 86 -10.56 0.21 4.44
CA ILE A 86 -11.68 0.61 5.30
C ILE A 86 -12.93 -0.09 4.76
N ILE A 87 -13.77 -0.64 5.65
CA ILE A 87 -15.08 -1.17 5.26
C ILE A 87 -16.09 -0.04 5.38
N LEU A 88 -16.70 0.34 4.25
CA LEU A 88 -17.72 1.38 4.19
C LEU A 88 -19.06 0.80 3.76
N ARG A 89 -20.13 1.44 4.22
CA ARG A 89 -21.49 1.17 3.77
C ARG A 89 -21.84 2.06 2.59
N LYS A 90 -22.81 1.64 1.79
CA LYS A 90 -23.25 2.38 0.60
C LYS A 90 -23.57 3.87 0.83
N HIS A 91 -24.17 4.20 1.97
CA HIS A 91 -24.53 5.59 2.28
C HIS A 91 -23.33 6.45 2.68
N GLU A 92 -22.19 5.85 3.02
CA GLU A 92 -20.95 6.54 3.42
C GLU A 92 -20.08 6.93 2.22
N GLU A 93 -20.35 6.37 1.03
CA GLU A 93 -19.57 6.56 -0.20
C GLU A 93 -19.32 8.06 -0.50
N ARG A 94 -20.40 8.85 -0.48
CA ARG A 94 -20.32 10.28 -0.80
C ARG A 94 -19.50 11.04 0.25
N SER A 95 -19.78 10.80 1.54
CA SER A 95 -19.05 11.44 2.63
C SER A 95 -17.57 11.10 2.59
N PHE A 96 -17.22 9.86 2.23
CA PHE A 96 -15.83 9.43 2.10
C PHE A 96 -15.08 10.21 1.02
N ALA A 97 -15.64 10.31 -0.19
CA ALA A 97 -15.05 11.08 -1.28
C ALA A 97 -14.97 12.59 -0.97
N GLU A 98 -16.01 13.14 -0.32
CA GLU A 98 -16.04 14.54 0.11
C GLU A 98 -14.94 14.85 1.11
N GLU A 99 -14.66 13.96 2.07
CA GLU A 99 -13.57 14.17 3.03
C GLU A 99 -12.17 14.12 2.39
N VAL A 100 -11.97 13.30 1.34
CA VAL A 100 -10.72 13.35 0.56
C VAL A 100 -10.57 14.71 -0.14
N LEU A 101 -11.65 15.19 -0.76
CA LEU A 101 -11.66 16.51 -1.39
C LEU A 101 -11.39 17.63 -0.38
N GLN A 102 -11.97 17.55 0.82
CA GLN A 102 -11.72 18.53 1.88
C GLN A 102 -10.29 18.48 2.40
N ALA A 103 -9.69 17.29 2.54
CA ALA A 103 -8.28 17.16 2.92
C ALA A 103 -7.35 17.84 1.88
N VAL A 104 -7.57 17.57 0.59
CA VAL A 104 -6.81 18.21 -0.50
C VAL A 104 -6.95 19.73 -0.45
N LYS A 105 -8.17 20.25 -0.24
CA LYS A 105 -8.44 21.69 -0.14
C LYS A 105 -7.82 22.31 1.11
N SER A 106 -7.91 21.64 2.26
CA SER A 106 -7.35 22.08 3.54
C SER A 106 -5.84 22.34 3.42
N LEU A 107 -5.14 21.42 2.75
CA LEU A 107 -3.70 21.53 2.50
C LEU A 107 -3.35 22.51 1.38
N SER A 108 -4.33 23.00 0.61
CA SER A 108 -4.10 23.74 -0.64
C SER A 108 -3.08 23.03 -1.55
N LEU A 109 -3.21 21.69 -1.63
CA LEU A 109 -2.14 20.85 -2.17
C LEU A 109 -1.99 21.07 -3.69
N PRO A 110 -0.80 21.51 -4.15
CA PRO A 110 -0.54 21.65 -5.58
C PRO A 110 -0.31 20.26 -6.21
N ARG A 111 -0.26 20.22 -7.53
CA ARG A 111 0.31 19.07 -8.25
C ARG A 111 1.78 18.88 -7.84
N PHE A 112 2.19 17.63 -7.69
CA PHE A 112 3.56 17.26 -7.29
C PHE A 112 4.04 16.04 -8.08
N SER A 113 5.30 15.66 -7.86
CA SER A 113 5.91 14.52 -8.55
C SER A 113 6.38 13.46 -7.56
N LEU A 114 6.19 12.20 -7.95
CA LEU A 114 6.70 11.03 -7.26
C LEU A 114 7.82 10.39 -8.08
N ALA A 115 8.80 9.81 -7.40
CA ALA A 115 9.84 9.00 -8.01
C ALA A 115 10.16 7.78 -7.14
N PHE A 116 10.41 6.64 -7.78
CA PHE A 116 10.80 5.40 -7.13
C PHE A 116 12.31 5.35 -6.88
N SER A 117 12.74 4.53 -5.93
CA SER A 117 14.14 4.45 -5.50
C SER A 117 14.71 3.06 -5.44
N ARG A 118 13.95 2.11 -4.91
CA ARG A 118 14.39 0.72 -4.75
C ARG A 118 13.21 -0.22 -4.68
N PHE A 119 13.48 -1.48 -4.95
CA PHE A 119 12.60 -2.59 -4.63
C PHE A 119 12.67 -2.89 -3.14
N ILE A 120 11.52 -3.16 -2.54
CA ILE A 120 11.38 -3.65 -1.17
C ILE A 120 10.41 -4.81 -1.13
N CYS A 121 10.49 -5.61 -0.07
CA CYS A 121 9.54 -6.68 0.21
C CYS A 121 8.70 -6.30 1.42
N LEU A 122 7.38 -6.39 1.27
CA LEU A 122 6.41 -6.08 2.33
C LEU A 122 5.40 -7.22 2.50
N PRO A 123 5.36 -7.89 3.67
CA PRO A 123 4.29 -8.84 3.96
C PRO A 123 2.95 -8.11 4.07
N SER A 124 1.89 -8.76 3.59
CA SER A 124 0.53 -8.25 3.76
C SER A 124 0.11 -8.24 5.23
N ASP A 125 -0.66 -7.25 5.64
CA ASP A 125 -1.27 -7.23 6.98
C ASP A 125 -2.52 -8.11 7.09
N SER A 126 -3.16 -8.40 5.96
CA SER A 126 -4.48 -9.00 5.88
C SER A 126 -4.52 -10.35 5.16
N SER A 127 -3.36 -10.81 4.66
CA SER A 127 -3.26 -12.07 3.93
C SER A 127 -1.90 -12.74 4.09
N GLU A 128 -1.81 -13.97 3.58
CA GLU A 128 -0.54 -14.72 3.49
C GLU A 128 0.37 -14.22 2.37
N ARG A 129 -0.09 -13.25 1.56
CA ARG A 129 0.70 -12.69 0.46
C ARG A 129 1.91 -11.91 0.97
N VAL A 130 3.00 -12.01 0.23
CA VAL A 130 4.20 -11.19 0.38
C VAL A 130 4.38 -10.39 -0.90
N PHE A 131 4.38 -9.06 -0.78
CA PHE A 131 4.45 -8.16 -1.92
C PHE A 131 5.88 -7.74 -2.22
N LEU A 132 6.21 -7.73 -3.52
CA LEU A 132 7.33 -6.99 -4.06
C LEU A 132 6.82 -5.60 -4.44
N CYS A 133 7.48 -4.56 -3.92
CA CYS A 133 7.05 -3.19 -4.08
C CYS A 133 8.17 -2.29 -4.59
N MET A 134 7.81 -1.21 -5.26
CA MET A 134 8.71 -0.09 -5.58
C MET A 134 8.51 1.01 -4.53
N GLU A 135 9.54 1.30 -3.74
CA GLU A 135 9.51 2.33 -2.70
C GLU A 135 9.75 3.72 -3.28
N LEU A 136 9.00 4.71 -2.79
CA LEU A 136 9.17 6.11 -3.18
C LEU A 136 10.34 6.78 -2.46
N SER A 137 11.04 7.67 -3.17
CA SER A 137 12.02 8.60 -2.58
C SER A 137 11.61 10.07 -2.67
N ALA A 138 10.96 10.47 -3.77
CA ALA A 138 10.49 11.83 -3.97
C ALA A 138 8.98 11.96 -3.75
N GLY A 139 8.56 13.13 -3.28
CA GLY A 139 7.16 13.47 -2.98
C GLY A 139 6.60 12.86 -1.69
N TRP A 140 7.48 12.34 -0.82
CA TRP A 140 7.10 11.77 0.47
C TRP A 140 6.39 12.79 1.38
N HIS A 141 6.83 14.05 1.37
CA HIS A 141 6.27 15.09 2.24
C HIS A 141 4.80 15.39 1.91
N GLU A 142 4.47 15.46 0.62
CA GLU A 142 3.12 15.69 0.12
C GLU A 142 2.20 14.52 0.47
N LEU A 143 2.67 13.28 0.28
CA LEU A 143 1.92 12.09 0.67
C LEU A 143 1.73 11.99 2.18
N TYR A 144 2.77 12.31 2.96
CA TYR A 144 2.70 12.30 4.42
C TYR A 144 1.73 13.36 4.94
N ALA A 145 1.75 14.58 4.39
CA ALA A 145 0.79 15.63 4.73
C ALA A 145 -0.65 15.19 4.43
N LEU A 146 -0.90 14.55 3.29
CA LEU A 146 -2.20 13.96 2.96
C LEU A 146 -2.62 12.92 4.00
N VAL A 147 -1.74 11.98 4.36
CA VAL A 147 -2.03 10.97 5.38
C VAL A 147 -2.36 11.59 6.74
N GLN A 148 -1.60 12.60 7.17
CA GLN A 148 -1.83 13.29 8.43
C GLN A 148 -3.18 14.03 8.45
N GLU A 149 -3.61 14.56 7.30
CA GLU A 149 -4.90 15.23 7.17
C GLU A 149 -6.07 14.22 7.07
N LEU A 150 -5.88 13.10 6.38
CA LEU A 150 -6.91 12.06 6.18
C LEU A 150 -7.17 11.22 7.44
N ASN A 151 -6.11 10.84 8.16
CA ASN A 151 -6.19 9.95 9.33
C ASN A 151 -7.25 10.38 10.37
N PRO A 152 -7.21 11.60 10.93
CA PRO A 152 -8.17 12.01 11.96
C PRO A 152 -9.60 12.13 11.39
N ARG A 153 -9.76 12.53 10.11
CA ARG A 153 -11.06 12.61 9.44
C ARG A 153 -11.71 11.24 9.35
N PHE A 154 -10.97 10.25 8.87
CA PHE A 154 -11.46 8.89 8.67
C PHE A 154 -11.61 8.10 9.96
N GLN A 155 -10.73 8.32 10.95
CA GLN A 155 -10.89 7.73 12.27
C GLN A 155 -12.19 8.21 12.92
N ARG A 156 -12.49 9.52 12.85
CA ARG A 156 -13.69 10.11 13.44
C ARG A 156 -14.98 9.68 12.75
N LEU A 157 -14.99 9.63 11.42
CA LEU A 157 -16.23 9.41 10.64
C LEU A 157 -16.51 7.94 10.36
N PHE A 158 -15.46 7.14 10.15
CA PHE A 158 -15.59 5.76 9.67
C PHE A 158 -14.97 4.74 10.63
N GLY A 159 -14.46 5.18 11.79
CA GLY A 159 -13.75 4.31 12.72
C GLY A 159 -12.49 3.70 12.09
N ALA A 160 -11.92 4.34 11.07
CA ALA A 160 -10.78 3.82 10.33
C ALA A 160 -9.55 3.74 11.24
N ARG A 161 -8.74 2.70 11.04
CA ARG A 161 -7.40 2.63 11.62
C ARG A 161 -6.53 3.71 10.99
N GLY A 162 -5.68 4.33 11.79
CA GLY A 162 -4.64 5.22 11.27
C GLY A 162 -3.74 4.51 10.27
N TYR A 163 -3.10 5.30 9.41
CA TYR A 163 -2.00 4.81 8.58
C TYR A 163 -0.85 4.25 9.43
N TYR A 164 0.03 3.47 8.82
CA TYR A 164 1.18 2.86 9.49
C TYR A 164 2.06 3.90 10.20
N ASP A 165 2.49 3.60 11.43
CA ASP A 165 3.30 4.49 12.27
C ASP A 165 4.57 4.97 11.55
N LYS A 166 5.21 4.04 10.84
CA LYS A 166 6.29 4.34 9.90
C LYS A 166 5.72 4.35 8.48
N ALA A 167 5.38 5.54 7.99
CA ALA A 167 4.85 5.69 6.63
C ALA A 167 5.92 5.32 5.58
N GLN A 168 5.70 4.17 4.95
CA GLN A 168 6.53 3.67 3.85
C GLN A 168 5.67 3.60 2.59
N PHE A 169 5.70 4.69 1.81
CA PHE A 169 4.91 4.77 0.58
C PHE A 169 5.55 3.96 -0.54
N HIS A 170 4.74 3.14 -1.20
CA HIS A 170 5.20 2.21 -2.22
C HIS A 170 4.07 1.88 -3.19
N ALA A 171 4.45 1.36 -4.36
CA ALA A 171 3.53 0.68 -5.26
C ALA A 171 3.86 -0.82 -5.28
N SER A 172 2.91 -1.67 -4.91
CA SER A 172 3.05 -3.12 -5.01
C SER A 172 2.95 -3.56 -6.46
N VAL A 173 3.99 -4.20 -6.99
CA VAL A 173 4.10 -4.56 -8.41
C VAL A 173 3.93 -6.05 -8.69
N ALA A 174 4.26 -6.87 -7.70
CA ALA A 174 4.08 -8.32 -7.75
C ALA A 174 3.85 -8.86 -6.34
N PHE A 175 3.41 -10.11 -6.23
CA PHE A 175 3.29 -10.81 -4.97
C PHE A 175 3.60 -12.29 -5.13
N MET A 176 3.91 -12.92 -4.01
CA MET A 176 4.01 -14.37 -3.86
C MET A 176 3.00 -14.81 -2.80
N ASP A 177 2.39 -15.97 -2.99
CA ASP A 177 1.36 -16.50 -2.08
C ASP A 177 1.35 -18.03 -1.96
N ASP A 178 2.50 -18.67 -2.18
CA ASP A 178 2.63 -20.12 -2.08
C ASP A 178 2.31 -20.61 -0.66
N VAL A 179 1.11 -21.17 -0.51
CA VAL A 179 0.57 -21.71 0.74
C VAL A 179 1.32 -22.95 1.25
N SER A 180 2.14 -23.58 0.40
CA SER A 180 2.97 -24.72 0.79
C SER A 180 4.27 -24.31 1.48
N VAL A 181 4.67 -23.03 1.34
CA VAL A 181 5.88 -22.48 1.93
C VAL A 181 5.52 -21.75 3.24
N PRO A 182 6.21 -22.02 4.36
CA PRO A 182 5.99 -21.26 5.58
C PRO A 182 6.18 -19.76 5.33
N ARG A 183 5.22 -18.94 5.76
CA ARG A 183 5.20 -17.49 5.51
C ARG A 183 6.52 -16.78 5.82
N GLN A 184 7.19 -17.14 6.91
CA GLN A 184 8.49 -16.56 7.27
C GLN A 184 9.58 -16.86 6.23
N GLN A 185 9.55 -18.02 5.61
CA GLN A 185 10.47 -18.35 4.51
C GLN A 185 10.13 -17.55 3.26
N LEU A 186 8.84 -17.38 2.96
CA LEU A 186 8.38 -16.55 1.84
C LEU A 186 8.81 -15.08 2.01
N ILE A 187 8.72 -14.54 3.23
CA ILE A 187 9.20 -13.19 3.56
C ILE A 187 10.72 -13.08 3.34
N ARG A 188 11.51 -14.04 3.83
CA ARG A 188 12.97 -14.05 3.62
C ARG A 188 13.31 -14.11 2.15
N HIS A 189 12.63 -14.97 1.40
CA HIS A 189 12.81 -15.08 -0.04
C HIS A 189 12.49 -13.76 -0.75
N GLY A 190 11.37 -13.11 -0.40
CA GLY A 190 11.01 -11.79 -0.92
C GLY A 190 12.06 -10.71 -0.65
N HIS A 191 12.66 -10.69 0.54
CA HIS A 191 13.76 -9.76 0.85
C HIS A 191 14.98 -10.01 -0.05
N THR A 192 15.43 -11.27 -0.18
CA THR A 192 16.55 -11.63 -1.07
C THR A 192 16.25 -11.29 -2.52
N LEU A 193 15.02 -11.52 -2.99
CA LEU A 193 14.61 -11.17 -4.34
C LEU A 193 14.62 -9.66 -4.56
N ALA A 194 14.13 -8.87 -3.61
CA ALA A 194 14.17 -7.41 -3.69
C ALA A 194 15.62 -6.90 -3.75
N GLU A 195 16.54 -7.47 -2.97
CA GLU A 195 17.97 -7.15 -3.02
C GLU A 195 18.57 -7.48 -4.40
N ALA A 196 18.33 -8.68 -4.92
CA ALA A 196 18.81 -9.08 -6.24
C ALA A 196 18.27 -8.18 -7.37
N LEU A 197 17.01 -7.77 -7.28
CA LEU A 197 16.39 -6.82 -8.23
C LEU A 197 16.97 -5.42 -8.10
N ASN A 198 17.34 -4.98 -6.90
CA ASN A 198 18.03 -3.69 -6.72
C ASN A 198 19.41 -3.70 -7.39
N ASP A 199 20.15 -4.80 -7.26
CA ASP A 199 21.46 -4.96 -7.91
C ASP A 199 21.34 -5.00 -9.44
N ALA A 200 20.35 -5.71 -9.96
CA ALA A 200 20.17 -5.90 -11.39
C ALA A 200 19.48 -4.72 -12.09
N LEU A 201 18.44 -4.15 -11.48
CA LEU A 201 17.50 -3.22 -12.11
C LEU A 201 17.34 -1.88 -11.37
N GLY A 202 18.04 -1.65 -10.25
CA GLY A 202 17.87 -0.44 -9.44
C GLY A 202 18.11 0.86 -10.22
N GLN A 203 19.09 0.89 -11.13
CA GLN A 203 19.30 2.06 -12.00
C GLN A 203 18.16 2.29 -13.00
N GLU A 204 17.52 1.23 -13.48
CA GLU A 204 16.36 1.34 -14.37
C GLU A 204 15.12 1.81 -13.61
N LEU A 205 14.92 1.31 -12.39
CA LEU A 205 13.85 1.76 -11.50
C LEU A 205 13.93 3.27 -11.23
N CYS A 206 15.12 3.80 -10.93
CA CYS A 206 15.32 5.23 -10.73
C CYS A 206 15.07 6.10 -11.98
N ARG A 207 14.97 5.48 -13.17
CA ARG A 207 14.64 6.16 -14.43
C ARG A 207 13.15 6.03 -14.79
N VAL A 208 12.35 5.34 -13.99
CA VAL A 208 10.90 5.30 -14.15
C VAL A 208 10.29 6.63 -13.72
N GLY A 209 9.46 7.20 -14.57
CA GLY A 209 8.83 8.49 -14.29
C GLY A 209 9.79 9.68 -14.42
N PRO A 210 9.41 10.88 -13.94
CA PRO A 210 8.58 11.11 -12.75
C PRO A 210 7.09 10.83 -12.97
N LEU A 211 6.42 10.36 -11.91
CA LEU A 211 4.97 10.29 -11.87
C LEU A 211 4.43 11.65 -11.43
N HIS A 212 3.80 12.38 -12.35
CA HIS A 212 3.15 13.65 -12.04
C HIS A 212 1.76 13.39 -11.45
N VAL A 213 1.61 13.69 -10.17
CA VAL A 213 0.35 13.53 -9.44
C VAL A 213 -0.52 14.75 -9.65
N SER A 214 -1.63 14.55 -10.34
CA SER A 214 -2.68 15.54 -10.55
C SER A 214 -4.05 15.09 -10.04
N VAL A 215 -4.16 13.82 -9.64
CA VAL A 215 -5.40 13.18 -9.20
C VAL A 215 -5.10 12.20 -8.07
N LEU A 216 -5.97 12.19 -7.06
CA LEU A 216 -6.10 11.11 -6.08
C LEU A 216 -7.37 10.32 -6.41
N ALA A 217 -7.38 9.04 -6.11
CA ALA A 217 -8.54 8.18 -6.30
C ALA A 217 -9.03 7.67 -4.94
N ALA A 218 -10.35 7.74 -4.73
CA ALA A 218 -11.03 7.12 -3.61
C ALA A 218 -11.90 5.98 -4.14
N ARG A 219 -11.49 4.73 -3.89
CA ARG A 219 -12.25 3.53 -4.28
C ARG A 219 -13.22 3.18 -3.17
N VAL A 220 -14.46 2.88 -3.55
CA VAL A 220 -15.53 2.37 -2.70
C VAL A 220 -16.18 1.20 -3.44
N GLY A 221 -15.74 -0.03 -3.12
CA GLY A 221 -16.13 -1.21 -3.90
C GLY A 221 -15.67 -1.10 -5.35
N GLN A 222 -16.62 -1.07 -6.29
CA GLN A 222 -16.35 -0.90 -7.73
C GLN A 222 -16.37 0.57 -8.19
N HIS A 223 -16.81 1.51 -7.34
CA HIS A 223 -16.84 2.92 -7.69
C HIS A 223 -15.50 3.59 -7.38
N VAL A 224 -15.03 4.43 -8.30
CA VAL A 224 -13.81 5.23 -8.12
C VAL A 224 -14.16 6.71 -8.27
N HIS A 225 -13.89 7.48 -7.22
CA HIS A 225 -14.02 8.94 -7.23
C HIS A 225 -12.66 9.56 -7.47
N ASN A 226 -12.53 10.35 -8.53
CA ASN A 226 -11.28 11.05 -8.87
C ASN A 226 -11.31 12.47 -8.30
N ILE A 227 -10.33 12.79 -7.45
CA ILE A 227 -10.16 14.08 -6.79
C ILE A 227 -8.93 14.78 -7.39
N TYR A 228 -9.16 15.84 -8.15
CA TYR A 228 -8.09 16.57 -8.84
C TYR A 228 -7.42 17.60 -7.93
N LEU A 229 -6.09 17.66 -8.00
CA LEU A 229 -5.27 18.64 -7.29
C LEU A 229 -5.30 20.00 -7.99
N ALA A 230 -5.12 21.08 -7.23
CA ALA A 230 -5.05 22.43 -7.76
C ALA A 230 -3.85 22.57 -8.72
N GLY A 231 -4.08 23.23 -9.86
CA GLY A 231 -3.08 23.46 -10.90
C GLY A 231 -2.31 24.76 -10.72
#